data_AF-A0A2M7J017-F1
#
_entry.id   AF-A0A2M7J017-F1
#
_cell.length_a   1.000
_cell.length_b   1.000
_cell.length_c   1.000
_cell.angle_alpha   90.00
_cell.angle_beta   90.00
_cell.angle_gamma   90.00
#
_symmetry.space_group_name_H-M   'P 1'
#
loop_
_entity.id
_entity.type
_entity.pdbx_description
1 polymer ?
#
loop_
_entity_poly.entity_id
_entity_poly.type
_entity_poly.pdbx_seq_one_letter_code
_entity_poly.pdbx_strand_id
1 'polypeptide(L)'
;MTTLIKTDTKLGEGAEAQAGQTVIVHYTGWLFDESAPENKGTKFDSSLDRNEPFDFPLGGGRVIKGWDQGVQGMKEGGSRTLIIPAEMGYGAQGAGNDIPPNATLVFEVKLLKVIRTERVDTKLGEGDEAQAGQHVTVHYTGWLFDKNAEGNKGTKFDSSRDRGQPFDFPLGQGHVIQGWDMGVQG
;
A
#
# COMPACT_ATOMS: atom_id res chain seq x y z
N MET A 1 -25.04 -0.06 13.21
CA MET A 1 -23.82 -0.86 13.44
C MET A 1 -22.67 0.08 13.77
N THR A 2 -21.78 -0.28 14.69
CA THR A 2 -20.66 0.58 15.19
C THR A 2 -19.28 -0.06 15.04
N THR A 3 -19.21 -1.18 14.32
CA THR A 3 -17.96 -1.93 14.15
C THR A 3 -17.76 -2.26 12.68
N LEU A 4 -16.52 -2.14 12.23
CA LEU A 4 -16.09 -2.62 10.92
C LEU A 4 -16.26 -4.15 10.84
N ILE A 5 -16.98 -4.62 9.82
CA ILE A 5 -17.09 -6.06 9.51
C ILE A 5 -16.20 -6.36 8.31
N LYS A 6 -15.41 -7.44 8.41
CA LYS A 6 -14.53 -7.93 7.35
C LYS A 6 -14.91 -9.36 7.01
N THR A 7 -15.21 -9.63 5.76
CA THR A 7 -15.53 -10.98 5.28
C THR A 7 -14.67 -11.29 4.08
N ASP A 8 -13.73 -12.23 4.20
CA ASP A 8 -12.96 -12.71 3.06
C ASP A 8 -13.85 -13.56 2.16
N THR A 9 -14.08 -13.09 0.93
CA THR A 9 -14.85 -13.83 -0.09
C THR A 9 -13.94 -14.69 -0.94
N LYS A 10 -12.65 -14.33 -1.03
CA LYS A 10 -11.60 -15.14 -1.63
C LYS A 10 -10.28 -14.89 -0.91
N LEU A 11 -9.63 -15.95 -0.44
CA LEU A 11 -8.26 -15.83 0.09
C LEU A 11 -7.26 -15.66 -1.05
N GLY A 12 -6.33 -14.73 -0.86
CA GLY A 12 -5.18 -14.56 -1.75
C GLY A 12 -4.01 -15.45 -1.32
N GLU A 13 -3.04 -15.59 -2.22
CA GLU A 13 -1.87 -16.46 -2.00
C GLU A 13 -0.55 -15.68 -2.01
N GLY A 14 -0.56 -14.43 -2.49
CA GLY A 14 0.66 -13.62 -2.55
C GLY A 14 0.94 -12.85 -1.25
N ALA A 15 1.69 -11.75 -1.39
CA ALA A 15 2.12 -10.94 -0.26
C ALA A 15 0.94 -10.41 0.57
N GLU A 16 1.12 -10.38 1.89
CA GLU A 16 0.13 -9.83 2.81
C GLU A 16 0.27 -8.32 2.89
N ALA A 17 -0.86 -7.61 2.86
CA ALA A 17 -0.93 -6.17 2.98
C ALA A 17 -0.73 -5.73 4.45
N GLN A 18 0.36 -5.00 4.68
CA GLN A 18 0.76 -4.48 5.99
C GLN A 18 0.79 -2.95 6.00
N ALA A 19 0.57 -2.35 7.17
CA ALA A 19 0.67 -0.92 7.33
C ALA A 19 2.07 -0.42 6.93
N GLY A 20 2.14 0.74 6.26
CA GLY A 20 3.37 1.32 5.71
C GLY A 20 3.71 0.87 4.30
N GLN A 21 3.01 -0.12 3.73
CA GLN A 21 3.14 -0.51 2.32
C GLN A 21 2.13 0.24 1.45
N THR A 22 2.46 0.42 0.17
CA THR A 22 1.46 0.83 -0.82
C THR A 22 0.75 -0.40 -1.36
N VAL A 23 -0.57 -0.38 -1.38
CA VAL A 23 -1.40 -1.45 -1.96
C VAL A 23 -2.12 -0.94 -3.19
N ILE A 24 -2.32 -1.82 -4.16
CA ILE A 24 -3.09 -1.57 -5.38
C ILE A 24 -4.31 -2.48 -5.35
N VAL A 25 -5.50 -1.90 -5.48
CA VAL A 25 -6.76 -2.63 -5.40
C VAL A 25 -7.70 -2.30 -6.56
N HIS A 26 -8.59 -3.24 -6.86
CA HIS A 26 -9.88 -2.90 -7.43
C HIS A 26 -10.94 -2.90 -6.34
N TYR A 27 -11.93 -2.04 -6.48
CA TYR A 27 -13.07 -1.99 -5.59
C TYR A 27 -14.35 -1.54 -6.30
N THR A 28 -15.47 -1.84 -5.64
CA THR A 28 -16.77 -1.20 -5.85
C THR A 28 -17.40 -0.90 -4.50
N GLY A 29 -18.08 0.24 -4.38
CA GLY A 29 -18.72 0.73 -3.16
C GLY A 29 -20.22 0.99 -3.34
N TRP A 30 -21.00 0.60 -2.33
CA TRP A 30 -22.45 0.75 -2.26
C TRP A 30 -22.89 1.33 -0.92
N LEU A 31 -24.01 2.05 -0.91
CA LEU A 31 -24.73 2.33 0.31
C LEU A 31 -25.26 1.03 0.90
N PHE A 32 -25.12 0.87 2.22
CA PHE A 32 -25.68 -0.28 2.92
C PHE A 32 -27.21 -0.19 2.96
N ASP A 33 -27.88 -1.27 2.57
CA ASP A 33 -29.34 -1.39 2.59
C ASP A 33 -29.73 -2.81 2.98
N GLU A 34 -30.33 -2.99 4.17
CA GLU A 34 -30.73 -4.30 4.70
C GLU A 34 -31.80 -5.02 3.84
N SER A 35 -32.53 -4.27 3.01
CA SER A 35 -33.53 -4.82 2.11
C SER A 35 -32.96 -5.30 0.77
N ALA A 36 -31.71 -4.92 0.46
CA ALA A 36 -31.04 -5.26 -0.78
C ALA A 36 -30.25 -6.57 -0.68
N PRO A 37 -30.08 -7.32 -1.79
CA PRO A 37 -29.21 -8.49 -1.81
C PRO A 37 -27.79 -8.17 -1.32
N GLU A 38 -27.28 -9.00 -0.40
CA GLU A 38 -25.95 -8.85 0.20
C GLU A 38 -25.73 -7.49 0.91
N ASN A 39 -26.81 -6.82 1.27
CA ASN A 39 -26.86 -5.47 1.82
C ASN A 39 -26.29 -4.37 0.91
N LYS A 40 -26.24 -4.60 -0.41
CA LYS A 40 -25.70 -3.66 -1.40
C LYS A 40 -26.84 -2.88 -2.05
N GLY A 41 -27.10 -1.66 -1.55
CA GLY A 41 -28.06 -0.73 -2.13
C GLY A 41 -27.50 0.01 -3.36
N THR A 42 -27.60 1.34 -3.36
CA THR A 42 -27.11 2.15 -4.48
C THR A 42 -25.58 2.12 -4.58
N LYS A 43 -25.06 1.71 -5.74
CA LYS A 43 -23.63 1.83 -6.07
C LYS A 43 -23.28 3.31 -6.21
N PHE A 44 -22.25 3.78 -5.51
CA PHE A 44 -21.78 5.17 -5.60
C PHE A 44 -20.41 5.30 -6.28
N ASP A 45 -19.58 4.26 -6.26
CA ASP A 45 -18.24 4.32 -6.89
C ASP A 45 -17.70 2.94 -7.27
N SER A 46 -16.91 2.86 -8.34
CA SER A 46 -16.16 1.66 -8.74
C SER A 46 -14.92 2.02 -9.54
N SER A 47 -13.80 1.43 -9.14
CA SER A 47 -12.56 1.46 -9.95
C SER A 47 -12.70 0.73 -11.29
N LEU A 48 -13.61 -0.26 -11.37
CA LEU A 48 -13.80 -1.08 -12.57
C LEU A 48 -14.53 -0.29 -13.67
N ASP A 49 -15.43 0.61 -13.29
CA ASP A 49 -16.15 1.48 -14.23
C ASP A 49 -15.18 2.43 -14.96
N ARG A 50 -14.06 2.79 -14.31
CA ARG A 50 -12.99 3.62 -14.89
C ARG A 50 -11.86 2.79 -15.51
N ASN A 51 -11.87 1.47 -15.32
CA ASN A 51 -10.80 0.55 -15.72
C ASN A 51 -9.40 0.96 -15.20
N GLU A 52 -9.35 1.57 -14.01
CA GLU A 52 -8.13 2.07 -13.39
C GLU A 52 -8.07 1.59 -11.94
N PRO A 53 -7.06 0.77 -11.56
CA PRO A 53 -6.84 0.39 -10.17
C PRO A 53 -6.58 1.61 -9.27
N PHE A 54 -6.90 1.48 -7.99
CA PHE A 54 -6.63 2.51 -7.00
C PHE A 54 -5.48 2.08 -6.11
N ASP A 55 -4.46 2.92 -6.01
CA ASP A 55 -3.33 2.73 -5.10
C ASP A 55 -3.33 3.72 -3.94
N PHE A 56 -2.93 3.25 -2.76
CA PHE A 56 -2.82 4.10 -1.59
C PHE A 56 -1.84 3.51 -0.56
N PRO A 57 -1.20 4.34 0.27
CA PRO A 57 -0.40 3.88 1.39
C PRO A 57 -1.31 3.38 2.52
N LEU A 58 -1.16 2.10 2.87
CA LEU A 58 -2.01 1.44 3.85
C LEU A 58 -1.63 1.86 5.28
N GLY A 59 -2.62 2.25 6.08
CA GLY A 59 -2.42 2.64 7.48
C GLY A 59 -1.82 4.04 7.65
N GLY A 60 -1.75 4.82 6.57
CA GLY A 60 -1.19 6.18 6.57
C GLY A 60 -2.22 7.29 6.75
N GLY A 61 -3.51 6.98 6.97
CA GLY A 61 -4.58 7.98 7.11
C GLY A 61 -4.90 8.72 5.81
N ARG A 62 -4.60 8.12 4.65
CA ARG A 62 -4.83 8.72 3.32
C ARG A 62 -6.17 8.31 2.69
N VAL A 63 -6.85 7.34 3.31
CA VAL A 63 -8.18 6.85 2.96
C VAL A 63 -9.06 6.84 4.21
N ILE A 64 -10.35 6.56 4.06
CA ILE A 64 -11.26 6.42 5.22
C ILE A 64 -10.75 5.33 6.18
N LYS A 65 -10.97 5.52 7.49
CA LYS A 65 -10.46 4.63 8.55
C LYS A 65 -10.86 3.16 8.34
N GLY A 66 -12.05 2.93 7.79
CA GLY A 66 -12.55 1.59 7.46
C GLY A 66 -11.71 0.87 6.41
N TRP A 67 -11.10 1.59 5.46
CA TRP A 67 -10.17 1.03 4.48
C TRP A 67 -8.80 0.75 5.10
N ASP A 68 -8.25 1.73 5.83
CA ASP A 68 -6.96 1.60 6.50
C ASP A 68 -6.92 0.37 7.43
N GLN A 69 -8.03 0.07 8.12
CA GLN A 69 -8.14 -1.11 8.96
C GLN A 69 -8.64 -2.34 8.19
N GLY A 70 -9.54 -2.17 7.23
CA GLY A 70 -10.22 -3.25 6.52
C GLY A 70 -9.33 -4.04 5.57
N VAL A 71 -8.38 -3.36 4.92
CA VAL A 71 -7.49 -3.96 3.91
C VAL A 71 -6.28 -4.66 4.54
N GLN A 72 -5.88 -4.28 5.76
CA GLN A 72 -4.80 -4.97 6.48
C GLN A 72 -5.07 -6.47 6.62
N GLY A 73 -4.04 -7.27 6.37
CA GLY A 73 -4.08 -8.74 6.43
C GLY A 73 -4.69 -9.40 5.19
N MET A 74 -5.14 -8.65 4.18
CA MET A 74 -5.47 -9.25 2.87
C MET A 74 -4.21 -9.74 2.17
N LYS A 75 -4.30 -10.81 1.39
CA LYS A 75 -3.21 -11.30 0.53
C LYS A 75 -3.46 -10.98 -0.93
N GLU A 76 -2.40 -10.71 -1.70
CA GLU A 76 -2.50 -10.47 -3.15
C GLU A 76 -3.31 -11.58 -3.85
N GLY A 77 -4.22 -11.17 -4.73
CA GLY A 77 -5.17 -12.05 -5.42
C GLY A 77 -6.46 -12.35 -4.64
N GLY A 78 -6.53 -11.94 -3.37
CA GLY A 78 -7.70 -12.10 -2.50
C GLY A 78 -8.77 -11.01 -2.68
N SER A 79 -9.99 -11.35 -2.27
CA SER A 79 -11.14 -10.47 -2.26
C SER A 79 -11.80 -10.46 -0.88
N ARG A 80 -12.25 -9.29 -0.44
CA ARG A 80 -12.88 -9.07 0.86
C ARG A 80 -14.05 -8.10 0.73
N THR A 81 -15.13 -8.39 1.43
CA THR A 81 -16.22 -7.45 1.66
C THR A 81 -16.01 -6.73 2.99
N LEU A 82 -16.14 -5.40 2.97
CA LEU A 82 -16.07 -4.53 4.14
C LEU A 82 -17.42 -3.86 4.34
N ILE A 83 -17.98 -3.97 5.55
CA ILE A 83 -19.12 -3.14 5.98
C ILE A 83 -18.56 -2.09 6.94
N ILE A 84 -18.57 -0.84 6.50
CA ILE A 84 -17.91 0.28 7.16
C ILE A 84 -18.99 1.17 7.79
N PRO A 85 -19.07 1.27 9.12
CA PRO A 85 -19.98 2.19 9.78
C PRO A 85 -19.57 3.65 9.50
N ALA A 86 -20.52 4.58 9.60
CA ALA A 86 -20.30 5.98 9.23
C ALA A 86 -19.08 6.63 9.92
N GLU A 87 -18.85 6.33 11.20
CA GLU A 87 -17.72 6.85 11.99
C GLU A 87 -16.34 6.39 11.48
N MET A 88 -16.30 5.33 10.68
CA MET A 88 -15.10 4.85 10.00
C MET A 88 -15.11 5.15 8.49
N GLY A 89 -16.19 5.76 7.99
CA GLY A 89 -16.38 6.24 6.62
C GLY A 89 -16.35 7.76 6.56
N TYR A 90 -17.47 8.37 6.14
CA TYR A 90 -17.60 9.82 5.93
C TYR A 90 -18.38 10.56 7.04
N GLY A 91 -18.73 9.88 8.12
CA GLY A 91 -19.33 10.48 9.31
C GLY A 91 -20.66 11.21 9.05
N ALA A 92 -20.95 12.19 9.90
CA ALA A 92 -22.16 13.01 9.82
C ALA A 92 -22.16 13.99 8.64
N GLN A 93 -21.02 14.17 7.97
CA GLN A 93 -20.87 15.06 6.84
C GLN A 93 -21.31 14.38 5.53
N GLY A 94 -21.13 13.07 5.40
CA GLY A 94 -21.27 12.39 4.11
C GLY A 94 -20.17 12.84 3.13
N ALA A 95 -20.36 12.55 1.84
CA ALA A 95 -19.43 12.96 0.80
C ALA A 95 -20.12 13.17 -0.55
N GLY A 96 -19.88 14.34 -1.14
CA GLY A 96 -20.46 14.72 -2.43
C GLY A 96 -21.99 14.67 -2.41
N ASN A 97 -22.58 14.23 -3.53
CA ASN A 97 -24.02 14.03 -3.64
C ASN A 97 -24.43 12.55 -3.47
N ASP A 98 -23.47 11.63 -3.51
CA ASP A 98 -23.74 10.19 -3.59
C ASP A 98 -23.73 9.50 -2.23
N ILE A 99 -23.03 10.07 -1.24
CA ILE A 99 -22.90 9.50 0.10
C ILE A 99 -23.59 10.42 1.12
N PRO A 100 -24.75 10.04 1.66
CA PRO A 100 -25.46 10.86 2.63
C PRO A 100 -24.77 10.87 4.01
N PRO A 101 -25.06 11.87 4.85
CA PRO A 101 -24.70 11.87 6.27
C PRO A 101 -25.02 10.56 6.99
N ASN A 102 -24.09 10.11 7.83
CA ASN A 102 -24.22 8.92 8.66
C ASN A 102 -24.45 7.61 7.89
N ALA A 103 -24.10 7.56 6.60
CA ALA A 103 -24.21 6.35 5.79
C ALA A 103 -23.27 5.24 6.28
N THR A 104 -23.79 4.01 6.35
CA THR A 104 -22.98 2.79 6.39
C THR A 104 -22.69 2.36 4.96
N LEU A 105 -21.46 1.93 4.70
CA LEU A 105 -20.98 1.62 3.36
C LEU A 105 -20.65 0.13 3.25
N VAL A 106 -20.89 -0.44 2.09
CA VAL A 106 -20.41 -1.77 1.71
C VAL A 106 -19.37 -1.60 0.62
N PHE A 107 -18.19 -2.21 0.80
CA PHE A 107 -17.17 -2.28 -0.24
C PHE A 107 -16.84 -3.72 -0.54
N GLU A 108 -16.71 -4.03 -1.82
CA GLU A 108 -15.96 -5.20 -2.27
C GLU A 108 -14.59 -4.73 -2.73
N VAL A 109 -13.54 -5.31 -2.15
CA VAL A 109 -12.16 -4.96 -2.43
C VAL A 109 -11.44 -6.21 -2.91
N LYS A 110 -10.72 -6.10 -4.02
CA LYS A 110 -9.81 -7.10 -4.56
C LYS A 110 -8.39 -6.56 -4.49
N LEU A 111 -7.53 -7.21 -3.71
CA LEU A 111 -6.13 -6.83 -3.60
C LEU A 111 -5.36 -7.36 -4.81
N LEU A 112 -4.85 -6.45 -5.64
CA LEU A 112 -4.10 -6.80 -6.84
C LEU A 112 -2.62 -6.94 -6.54
N LYS A 113 -2.07 -6.00 -5.77
CA LYS A 113 -0.64 -5.92 -5.50
C LYS A 113 -0.35 -5.24 -4.17
N VAL A 114 0.70 -5.71 -3.50
CA VAL A 114 1.39 -5.03 -2.41
C VAL A 114 2.75 -4.61 -2.97
N ILE A 115 2.98 -3.30 -3.06
CA ILE A 115 4.27 -2.77 -3.47
C ILE A 115 5.24 -2.97 -2.31
N ARG A 116 6.27 -3.77 -2.56
CA ARG A 116 7.35 -4.05 -1.63
C ARG A 116 8.66 -3.51 -2.17
N THR A 117 9.53 -3.05 -1.29
CA THR A 117 10.93 -2.88 -1.63
C THR A 117 11.54 -4.25 -1.86
N GLU A 118 11.96 -4.54 -3.09
CA GLU A 118 12.70 -5.76 -3.38
C GLU A 118 14.19 -5.53 -3.13
N ARG A 119 14.80 -6.39 -2.32
CA ARG A 119 16.25 -6.45 -2.12
C ARG A 119 16.78 -7.64 -2.90
N VAL A 120 17.81 -7.40 -3.69
CA VAL A 120 18.48 -8.44 -4.47
C VAL A 120 19.97 -8.25 -4.30
N ASP A 121 20.61 -9.20 -3.64
CA ASP A 121 22.06 -9.24 -3.55
C ASP A 121 22.61 -9.72 -4.88
N THR A 122 23.11 -8.78 -5.67
CA THR A 122 23.81 -9.12 -6.93
C THR A 122 25.17 -9.74 -6.68
N LYS A 123 25.73 -9.52 -5.49
CA LYS A 123 26.95 -10.12 -4.98
C LYS A 123 26.86 -10.21 -3.46
N LEU A 124 26.86 -11.43 -2.93
CA LEU A 124 26.90 -11.65 -1.48
C LEU A 124 28.28 -11.27 -0.92
N GLY A 125 28.27 -10.55 0.20
CA GLY A 125 29.48 -10.25 0.98
C GLY A 125 29.87 -11.40 1.92
N GLU A 126 31.07 -11.33 2.48
CA GLU A 126 31.56 -12.31 3.47
C GLU A 126 31.62 -11.74 4.90
N GLY A 127 31.27 -10.46 5.07
CA GLY A 127 31.30 -9.77 6.36
C GLY A 127 29.98 -9.85 7.12
N ASP A 128 29.96 -9.27 8.31
CA ASP A 128 28.74 -9.16 9.13
C ASP A 128 27.68 -8.29 8.44
N GLU A 129 26.41 -8.67 8.64
CA GLU A 129 25.25 -7.89 8.16
C GLU A 129 25.22 -6.50 8.79
N ALA A 130 24.79 -5.51 8.01
CA ALA A 130 24.66 -4.15 8.50
C ALA A 130 23.42 -4.01 9.39
N GLN A 131 23.61 -3.46 10.59
CA GLN A 131 22.58 -3.34 11.62
C GLN A 131 22.22 -1.88 11.89
N ALA A 132 20.96 -1.62 12.24
CA ALA A 132 20.51 -0.30 12.65
C ALA A 132 21.36 0.26 13.80
N GLY A 133 21.70 1.55 13.73
CA GLY A 133 22.59 2.21 14.69
C GLY A 133 24.08 2.21 14.28
N GLN A 134 24.47 1.42 13.28
CA GLN A 134 25.81 1.49 12.71
C GLN A 134 25.97 2.67 11.75
N HIS A 135 27.20 3.15 11.59
CA HIS A 135 27.57 3.98 10.45
C HIS A 135 27.98 3.08 9.30
N VAL A 136 27.37 3.29 8.13
CA VAL A 136 27.68 2.53 6.92
C VAL A 136 28.20 3.46 5.83
N THR A 137 29.15 2.93 5.06
CA THR A 137 29.77 3.60 3.92
C THR A 137 29.41 2.82 2.67
N VAL A 138 28.72 3.46 1.72
CA VAL A 138 28.27 2.78 0.50
C VAL A 138 28.62 3.54 -0.77
N HIS A 139 28.89 2.77 -1.82
CA HIS A 139 28.77 3.27 -3.18
C HIS A 139 27.42 2.86 -3.76
N TYR A 140 26.70 3.84 -4.29
CA TYR A 140 25.41 3.70 -4.94
C TYR A 140 25.36 4.34 -6.33
N THR A 141 24.34 3.91 -7.07
CA THR A 141 23.87 4.53 -8.30
C THR A 141 22.34 4.49 -8.31
N GLY A 142 21.71 5.65 -8.36
CA GLY A 142 20.26 5.86 -8.38
C GLY A 142 19.71 5.98 -9.80
N TRP A 143 18.60 5.27 -10.05
CA TRP A 143 17.92 5.20 -11.34
C TRP A 143 16.44 5.51 -11.16
N LEU A 144 15.85 6.22 -12.11
CA LEU A 144 14.40 6.25 -12.26
C LEU A 144 13.92 4.88 -12.71
N PHE A 145 12.85 4.39 -12.10
CA PHE A 145 12.26 3.10 -12.45
C PHE A 145 11.69 3.15 -13.88
N ASP A 146 12.06 2.17 -14.70
CA ASP A 146 11.44 1.94 -16.01
C ASP A 146 11.21 0.44 -16.20
N LYS A 147 9.94 0.03 -16.24
CA LYS A 147 9.52 -1.37 -16.40
C LYS A 147 9.99 -2.01 -17.73
N ASN A 148 10.37 -1.21 -18.72
CA ASN A 148 10.80 -1.70 -20.02
C ASN A 148 12.34 -1.76 -20.15
N ALA A 149 13.08 -1.22 -19.18
CA ALA A 149 14.53 -1.22 -19.18
C ALA A 149 15.09 -2.48 -18.51
N GLU A 150 16.31 -2.87 -18.89
CA GLU A 150 17.00 -4.01 -18.28
C GLU A 150 17.16 -3.80 -16.76
N GLY A 151 16.76 -4.80 -15.97
CA GLY A 151 16.77 -4.72 -14.51
C GLY A 151 15.90 -3.60 -13.92
N ASN A 152 14.91 -3.10 -14.69
CA ASN A 152 14.03 -1.98 -14.36
C ASN A 152 14.74 -0.63 -14.12
N LYS A 153 15.95 -0.45 -14.67
CA LYS A 153 16.77 0.76 -14.48
C LYS A 153 16.70 1.67 -15.70
N GLY A 154 15.88 2.72 -15.61
CA GLY A 154 15.71 3.74 -16.66
C GLY A 154 16.81 4.79 -16.64
N THR A 155 16.46 6.06 -16.45
CA THR A 155 17.44 7.16 -16.44
C THR A 155 18.21 7.21 -15.11
N LYS A 156 19.54 7.20 -15.19
CA LYS A 156 20.41 7.47 -14.03
C LYS A 156 20.22 8.91 -13.58
N PHE A 157 19.87 9.13 -12.32
CA PHE A 157 19.74 10.48 -11.77
C PHE A 157 20.87 10.84 -10.80
N ASP A 158 21.52 9.85 -10.19
CA ASP A 158 22.60 10.09 -9.23
C ASP A 158 23.57 8.90 -9.11
N SER A 159 24.84 9.16 -8.77
CA SER A 159 25.86 8.12 -8.58
C SER A 159 27.04 8.64 -7.75
N SER A 160 27.25 8.03 -6.57
CA SER A 160 28.46 8.24 -5.77
C SER A 160 29.74 7.81 -6.51
N ARG A 161 29.64 6.77 -7.36
CA ARG A 161 30.77 6.25 -8.13
C ARG A 161 31.25 7.26 -9.16
N ASP A 162 30.33 8.00 -9.76
CA ASP A 162 30.65 9.05 -10.73
C ASP A 162 31.39 10.22 -10.07
N ARG A 163 31.12 10.47 -8.78
CA ARG A 163 31.83 11.47 -7.97
C ARG A 163 33.12 10.95 -7.35
N GLY A 164 33.38 9.64 -7.39
CA GLY A 164 34.52 9.01 -6.73
C GLY A 164 34.50 9.09 -5.20
N GLN A 165 33.39 9.48 -4.59
CA GLN A 165 33.25 9.63 -3.14
C GLN A 165 32.10 8.75 -2.66
N PRO A 166 32.33 7.82 -1.71
CA PRO A 166 31.26 7.05 -1.11
C PRO A 166 30.36 7.96 -0.26
N PHE A 167 29.20 7.44 0.10
CA PHE A 167 28.27 8.13 0.97
C PHE A 167 28.19 7.43 2.33
N ASP A 168 28.35 8.23 3.38
CA ASP A 168 28.38 7.80 4.77
C ASP A 168 27.13 8.28 5.49
N PHE A 169 26.45 7.38 6.20
CA PHE A 169 25.26 7.75 6.96
C PHE A 169 25.01 6.79 8.15
N PRO A 170 24.31 7.26 9.21
CA PRO A 170 23.83 6.40 10.27
C PRO A 170 22.61 5.59 9.80
N LEU A 171 22.72 4.26 9.84
CA LEU A 171 21.70 3.35 9.35
C LEU A 171 20.50 3.25 10.29
N GLY A 172 19.28 3.39 9.76
CA GLY A 172 18.04 3.18 10.50
C GLY A 172 17.63 4.36 11.38
N GLN A 173 18.19 5.55 11.14
CA GLN A 173 17.96 6.74 11.97
C GLN A 173 17.17 7.85 11.23
N GLY A 174 16.57 7.57 10.09
CA GLY A 174 15.76 8.54 9.31
C GLY A 174 16.59 9.61 8.59
N HIS A 175 17.90 9.41 8.44
CA HIS A 175 18.80 10.37 7.81
C HIS A 175 18.88 10.22 6.29
N VAL A 176 18.40 9.09 5.77
CA VAL A 176 18.25 8.80 4.35
C VAL A 176 16.80 8.48 4.05
N ILE A 177 16.45 8.37 2.76
CA ILE A 177 15.12 7.92 2.37
C ILE A 177 14.81 6.55 2.98
N GLN A 178 13.56 6.32 3.39
CA GLN A 178 13.16 5.11 4.12
C GLN A 178 13.57 3.81 3.42
N GLY A 179 13.52 3.79 2.08
CA GLY A 179 13.94 2.63 1.28
C GLY A 179 15.41 2.26 1.50
N TRP A 180 16.29 3.21 1.82
CA TRP A 180 17.69 2.96 2.15
C TRP A 180 17.88 2.53 3.59
N ASP A 181 17.21 3.23 4.52
CA ASP A 181 17.27 2.87 5.93
C ASP A 181 16.83 1.44 6.18
N MET A 182 15.81 0.99 5.45
CA MET A 182 15.40 -0.41 5.47
C MET A 182 16.30 -1.25 4.58
N GLY A 183 16.52 -0.82 3.33
CA GLY A 183 17.16 -1.59 2.26
C GLY A 183 18.59 -2.03 2.54
N VAL A 184 19.34 -1.26 3.32
CA VAL A 184 20.76 -1.53 3.65
C VAL A 184 20.89 -2.37 4.92
N GLN A 185 19.82 -2.53 5.71
CA GLN A 185 19.84 -3.45 6.86
C GLN A 185 19.72 -4.90 6.39
N GLY A 186 20.53 -5.79 6.96
CA GLY A 186 20.64 -7.20 6.58
C GLY A 186 21.80 -7.44 5.62
#